data_AF-A0A1F9PCJ8-F1
#
_entry.id   AF-A0A1F9PCJ8-F1
#
_cell.length_a   1.000
_cell.length_b   1.000
_cell.length_c   1.000
_cell.angle_alpha   90.00
_cell.angle_beta   90.00
_cell.angle_gamma   90.00
#
_symmetry.space_group_name_H-M   'P 1'
#
loop_
_entity.id
_entity.type
_entity.pdbx_description
1 polymer ?
#
loop_
_entity_poly.entity_id
_entity_poly.type
_entity_poly.pdbx_seq_one_letter_code
_entity_poly.pdbx_strand_id
1 'polypeptide(L)'
;MSPRSENRQTWPDPLTGLEWQLDSPGEMSWYEAFEYAGSLSLDHHQDWRFPSLRELESLLDRSRYRPVMREAVPFRDHLSYWSSTTFGENTQNAWIIMFDGAYVLSYYKTNAYQVRCVRGMINSREIASINRRIK
;
A
#
# COMPACT_ATOMS: atom_id res chain seq x y z
N MET A 1 19.93 -21.59 -17.22
CA MET A 1 19.82 -21.75 -15.77
C MET A 1 19.17 -20.47 -15.24
N SER A 2 17.87 -20.47 -14.98
CA SER A 2 17.22 -19.30 -14.36
C SER A 2 17.72 -19.16 -12.92
N PRO A 3 18.09 -17.95 -12.47
CA PRO A 3 18.46 -17.75 -11.08
C PRO A 3 17.24 -18.08 -10.22
N ARG A 4 17.47 -18.82 -9.15
CA ARG A 4 16.48 -19.14 -8.11
C ARG A 4 15.71 -17.85 -7.78
N SER A 5 14.40 -17.88 -7.91
CA SER A 5 13.54 -16.90 -7.27
C SER A 5 13.86 -16.94 -5.78
N GLU A 6 14.61 -15.96 -5.29
CA GLU A 6 14.71 -15.72 -3.86
C GLU A 6 13.28 -15.62 -3.34
N ASN A 7 12.99 -16.36 -2.27
CA ASN A 7 11.70 -16.38 -1.59
C ASN A 7 11.51 -15.05 -0.85
N ARG A 8 11.44 -13.97 -1.61
CA ARG A 8 11.41 -12.60 -1.11
C ARG A 8 10.03 -12.34 -0.55
N GLN A 9 9.96 -11.86 0.68
CA GLN A 9 8.68 -11.58 1.37
C GLN A 9 8.30 -10.08 1.33
N THR A 10 9.24 -9.22 0.94
CA THR A 10 9.10 -7.76 0.95
C THR A 10 9.57 -7.16 -0.36
N TRP A 11 9.21 -5.91 -0.65
CA TRP A 11 9.67 -5.17 -1.81
C TRP A 11 10.00 -3.72 -1.44
N PRO A 12 11.26 -3.29 -1.60
CA PRO A 12 11.66 -1.91 -1.42
C PRO A 12 11.18 -1.11 -2.63
N ASP A 13 10.36 -0.11 -2.35
CA ASP A 13 9.84 0.82 -3.32
C ASP A 13 10.93 1.85 -3.70
N PRO A 14 11.47 1.79 -4.94
CA PRO A 14 12.52 2.71 -5.38
C PRO A 14 12.04 4.16 -5.54
N LEU A 15 10.72 4.41 -5.57
CA LEU A 15 10.17 5.75 -5.71
C LEU A 15 10.05 6.49 -4.37
N THR A 16 9.67 5.77 -3.32
CA THR A 16 9.29 6.36 -2.03
C THR A 16 10.29 6.08 -0.92
N GLY A 17 11.16 5.09 -1.09
CA GLY A 17 12.04 4.57 -0.04
C GLY A 17 11.29 3.73 1.01
N LEU A 18 9.99 3.49 0.81
CA LEU A 18 9.21 2.57 1.63
C LEU A 18 9.56 1.14 1.28
N GLU A 19 9.22 0.21 2.16
CA GLU A 19 9.27 -1.21 1.85
C GLU A 19 7.93 -1.85 2.17
N TRP A 20 7.45 -2.68 1.25
CA TRP A 20 6.11 -3.23 1.23
C TRP A 20 6.15 -4.73 1.45
N GLN A 21 5.19 -5.25 2.20
CA GLN A 21 4.89 -6.68 2.20
C GLN A 21 4.53 -7.13 0.77
N LEU A 22 4.98 -8.30 0.33
CA LEU A 22 4.67 -8.87 -1.01
C LEU A 22 3.37 -9.68 -1.02
N ASP A 23 3.17 -10.56 -0.06
CA ASP A 23 1.97 -11.38 0.03
C ASP A 23 0.98 -10.77 1.02
N SER A 24 -0.19 -10.39 0.53
CA SER A 24 -1.29 -9.93 1.40
C SER A 24 -1.70 -11.05 2.37
N PRO A 25 -1.94 -10.78 3.66
CA PRO A 25 -2.49 -11.76 4.60
C PRO A 25 -3.96 -12.13 4.30
N GLY A 26 -4.61 -11.43 3.36
CA GLY A 26 -6.02 -11.60 3.03
C GLY A 26 -6.90 -10.49 3.58
N GLU A 27 -8.21 -10.74 3.56
CA GLU A 27 -9.21 -9.76 3.97
C GLU A 27 -9.43 -9.78 5.48
N MET A 28 -9.54 -8.60 6.07
CA MET A 28 -9.89 -8.44 7.48
C MET A 28 -10.54 -7.08 7.71
N SER A 29 -11.14 -6.89 8.88
CA SER A 29 -11.65 -5.59 9.31
C SER A 29 -10.52 -4.57 9.45
N TRP A 30 -10.86 -3.29 9.42
CA TRP A 30 -9.89 -2.22 9.61
C TRP A 30 -9.17 -2.31 10.97
N TYR A 31 -9.87 -2.76 12.01
CA TYR A 31 -9.31 -2.93 13.35
C TYR A 31 -8.34 -4.12 13.39
N GLU A 32 -8.70 -5.26 12.79
CA GLU A 32 -7.81 -6.40 12.67
C GLU A 32 -6.57 -6.08 11.83
N ALA A 33 -6.72 -5.26 10.78
CA ALA A 33 -5.60 -4.79 9.95
C ALA A 33 -4.59 -3.96 10.75
N PHE A 34 -5.09 -3.13 11.68
CA PHE A 34 -4.24 -2.34 12.57
C PHE A 34 -3.44 -3.23 13.53
N GLU A 35 -4.10 -4.21 14.17
CA GLU A 35 -3.45 -5.18 15.06
C GLU A 35 -2.47 -6.10 14.32
N TYR A 36 -2.85 -6.57 13.13
CA TYR A 36 -1.99 -7.36 12.25
C TYR A 36 -0.71 -6.60 11.92
N ALA A 37 -0.84 -5.34 11.48
CA ALA A 37 0.33 -4.54 11.12
C ALA A 37 1.28 -4.32 12.31
N GLY A 38 0.74 -4.08 13.51
CA GLY A 38 1.54 -3.87 14.72
C GLY A 38 2.21 -5.13 15.28
N SER A 39 1.73 -6.32 14.90
CA SER A 39 2.29 -7.61 15.33
C SER A 39 3.12 -8.32 14.26
N LEU A 40 3.17 -7.78 13.04
CA LEU A 40 3.86 -8.38 11.91
C LEU A 40 5.38 -8.37 12.12
N SER A 41 5.96 -9.58 12.17
CA SER A 41 7.40 -9.80 12.00
C SER A 41 7.65 -10.46 10.65
N LEU A 42 8.26 -9.73 9.72
CA LEU A 42 8.49 -10.19 8.34
C LEU A 42 9.88 -9.76 7.87
N ASP A 43 10.62 -10.69 7.26
CA ASP A 43 12.00 -10.47 6.78
C ASP A 43 12.93 -9.85 7.86
N HIS A 44 12.87 -10.40 9.07
CA HIS A 44 13.62 -9.92 10.25
C HIS A 44 13.28 -8.49 10.74
N HIS A 45 12.21 -7.89 10.22
CA HIS A 45 11.72 -6.58 10.60
C HIS A 45 10.42 -6.65 11.42
N GLN A 46 10.27 -5.76 12.40
CA GLN A 46 9.10 -5.67 13.30
C GLN A 46 8.44 -4.27 13.30
N ASP A 47 9.05 -3.29 12.64
CA ASP A 47 8.53 -1.92 12.49
C ASP A 47 7.61 -1.78 11.26
N TRP A 48 6.80 -2.81 11.02
CA TRP A 48 5.72 -2.77 10.04
C TRP A 48 4.54 -1.95 10.56
N ARG A 49 3.82 -1.32 9.64
CA ARG A 49 2.68 -0.46 9.95
C ARG A 49 1.63 -0.51 8.86
N PHE A 50 0.44 -0.06 9.24
CA PHE A 50 -0.72 0.01 8.36
C PHE A 50 -0.59 1.25 7.45
N PRO A 51 -0.50 1.10 6.11
CA PRO A 51 -0.23 2.22 5.21
C PRO A 51 -1.36 3.23 5.21
N SER A 52 -0.99 4.49 5.08
CA SER A 52 -1.93 5.58 4.80
C SER A 52 -2.46 5.51 3.38
N LEU A 53 -3.58 6.21 3.11
CA LEU A 53 -4.14 6.30 1.76
C LEU A 53 -3.12 6.85 0.78
N ARG A 54 -2.36 7.88 1.18
CA ARG A 54 -1.33 8.51 0.36
C ARG A 54 -0.21 7.55 -0.05
N GLU A 55 0.14 6.62 0.83
CA GLU A 55 1.17 5.61 0.55
C GLU A 55 0.67 4.58 -0.45
N LEU A 56 -0.57 4.10 -0.29
CA LEU A 56 -1.20 3.20 -1.25
C LEU A 56 -1.36 3.87 -2.63
N GLU A 57 -1.78 5.13 -2.66
CA GLU A 57 -1.86 5.90 -3.90
C GLU A 57 -0.51 6.08 -4.60
N SER A 58 0.59 6.07 -3.84
CA SER A 58 1.93 6.18 -4.43
C SER A 58 2.27 5.00 -5.34
N LEU A 59 1.66 3.83 -5.11
CA LEU A 59 1.84 2.62 -5.93
C LEU A 59 1.23 2.76 -7.34
N LEU A 60 0.43 3.80 -7.59
CA LEU A 60 -0.16 4.09 -8.88
C LEU A 60 0.71 5.05 -9.72
N ASP A 61 0.80 4.78 -11.02
CA ASP A 61 1.22 5.73 -12.04
C ASP A 61 0.07 6.67 -12.37
N ARG A 62 0.19 7.91 -11.92
CA ARG A 62 -0.80 8.99 -12.10
C ARG A 62 -0.53 9.86 -13.33
N SER A 63 0.41 9.48 -14.21
CA SER A 63 0.63 10.20 -15.48
C SER A 63 -0.48 10.00 -16.51
N ARG A 64 -1.42 9.06 -16.26
CA ARG A 64 -2.50 8.67 -17.16
C ARG A 64 -3.86 9.06 -16.60
N TYR A 65 -4.83 9.28 -17.50
CA TYR A 65 -6.22 9.60 -17.12
C TYR A 65 -6.86 8.50 -16.25
N ARG A 66 -6.57 7.23 -16.55
CA ARG A 66 -6.88 6.10 -15.67
C ARG A 66 -5.57 5.61 -15.07
N PRO A 67 -5.29 5.95 -13.79
CA PRO A 67 -4.09 5.47 -13.13
C PRO A 67 -4.05 3.95 -13.11
N VAL A 68 -2.85 3.41 -13.27
CA VAL A 68 -2.59 1.97 -13.17
C VAL A 68 -1.46 1.76 -12.18
N MET A 69 -1.33 0.56 -11.62
CA MET A 69 -0.19 0.24 -10.77
C MET A 69 1.13 0.46 -11.53
N ARG A 70 2.11 1.12 -10.88
CA ARG A 70 3.42 1.39 -11.49
C ARG A 70 4.09 0.09 -11.91
N GLU A 71 4.84 0.13 -13.00
CA GLU A 71 5.51 -1.05 -13.54
C GLU A 71 6.50 -1.70 -12.56
N ALA A 72 7.15 -0.90 -11.72
CA ALA A 72 8.10 -1.39 -10.72
C ALA A 72 7.45 -2.23 -9.61
N VAL A 73 6.13 -2.15 -9.41
CA VAL A 73 5.42 -2.84 -8.34
C VAL A 73 5.22 -4.32 -8.71
N PRO A 74 5.78 -5.27 -7.96
CA PRO A 74 5.84 -6.68 -8.36
C PRO A 74 4.54 -7.46 -8.10
N PHE A 75 3.73 -7.08 -7.11
CA PHE A 75 2.54 -7.84 -6.71
C PHE A 75 1.32 -7.64 -7.63
N ARG A 76 1.32 -6.62 -8.49
CA ARG A 76 0.32 -6.40 -9.57
C ARG A 76 -1.13 -6.60 -9.13
N ASP A 77 -1.49 -6.02 -7.98
CA ASP A 77 -2.83 -6.19 -7.42
C ASP A 77 -3.91 -5.52 -8.26
N HIS A 78 -5.08 -6.15 -8.25
CA HIS A 78 -6.33 -5.63 -8.80
C HIS A 78 -7.43 -5.50 -7.72
N LEU A 79 -7.12 -5.88 -6.47
CA LEU A 79 -8.07 -5.94 -5.38
C LEU A 79 -8.22 -4.58 -4.66
N SER A 80 -9.07 -4.59 -3.64
CA SER A 80 -9.39 -3.45 -2.79
C SER A 80 -8.64 -3.54 -1.47
N TYR A 81 -7.86 -2.51 -1.15
CA TYR A 81 -6.99 -2.47 0.02
C TYR A 81 -7.41 -1.38 0.99
N TRP A 82 -7.48 -1.74 2.28
CA TRP A 82 -7.65 -0.78 3.35
C TRP A 82 -6.46 0.18 3.48
N SER A 83 -6.74 1.42 3.86
CA SER A 83 -5.74 2.33 4.43
C SER A 83 -6.02 2.66 5.89
N SER A 84 -4.99 3.04 6.63
CA SER A 84 -5.10 3.57 8.00
C SER A 84 -5.78 4.95 8.07
N THR A 85 -6.10 5.57 6.94
CA THR A 85 -6.71 6.90 6.90
C THR A 85 -8.22 6.81 7.16
N THR A 86 -8.64 7.32 8.31
CA THR A 86 -10.06 7.43 8.69
C THR A 86 -10.78 8.45 7.80
N PHE A 87 -12.04 8.18 7.46
CA PHE A 87 -12.87 9.12 6.71
C PHE A 87 -13.36 10.25 7.64
N GLY A 88 -13.09 11.50 7.25
CA GLY A 88 -13.32 12.65 8.12
C GLY A 88 -14.79 12.92 8.46
N GLU A 89 -15.70 12.70 7.49
CA GLU A 89 -17.13 12.99 7.69
C GLU A 89 -17.85 11.90 8.51
N ASN A 90 -17.34 10.67 8.48
CA ASN A 90 -17.82 9.58 9.31
C ASN A 90 -16.65 8.70 9.78
N THR A 91 -16.30 8.84 11.05
CA THR A 91 -15.14 8.15 11.65
C THR A 91 -15.33 6.64 11.83
N GLN A 92 -16.57 6.14 11.66
CA GLN A 92 -16.85 4.71 11.54
C GLN A 92 -16.33 4.14 10.21
N ASN A 93 -16.02 5.00 9.24
CA ASN A 93 -15.45 4.62 7.96
C ASN A 93 -13.95 4.87 7.89
N ALA A 94 -13.29 4.15 6.99
CA ALA A 94 -11.94 4.42 6.52
C ALA A 94 -11.89 4.39 5.00
N TRP A 95 -10.82 4.91 4.41
CA TRP A 95 -10.61 4.87 2.97
C TRP A 95 -10.03 3.52 2.53
N ILE A 96 -10.57 3.00 1.42
CA ILE A 96 -9.95 1.94 0.63
C ILE A 96 -9.43 2.51 -0.70
N ILE A 97 -8.46 1.82 -1.30
CA ILE A 97 -8.13 1.98 -2.71
C ILE A 97 -8.50 0.70 -3.47
N MET A 98 -9.18 0.85 -4.60
CA MET A 98 -9.43 -0.24 -5.55
C MET A 98 -8.40 -0.14 -6.65
N PHE A 99 -7.43 -1.06 -6.71
CA PHE A 99 -6.40 -0.99 -7.73
C PHE A 99 -6.95 -1.25 -9.14
N ASP A 100 -8.03 -2.05 -9.25
CA ASP A 100 -8.83 -2.08 -10.47
C ASP A 100 -9.61 -0.77 -10.64
N GLY A 101 -9.21 0.04 -11.62
CA GLY A 101 -9.84 1.33 -11.92
C GLY A 101 -9.38 2.51 -11.05
N ALA A 102 -8.48 2.29 -10.07
CA ALA A 102 -7.90 3.33 -9.21
C ALA A 102 -8.93 4.19 -8.46
N TYR A 103 -10.01 3.57 -7.98
CA TYR A 103 -11.04 4.25 -7.20
C TYR A 103 -10.64 4.40 -5.73
N VAL A 104 -11.03 5.53 -5.12
CA VAL A 104 -10.88 5.79 -3.69
C VAL A 104 -12.27 5.97 -3.10
N LEU A 105 -12.64 5.12 -2.15
CA LEU A 105 -13.97 5.04 -1.57
C LEU A 105 -13.88 4.87 -0.06
N SER A 106 -14.92 5.26 0.68
CA SER A 106 -14.98 5.05 2.12
C SER A 106 -16.01 3.98 2.49
N TYR A 107 -15.65 3.11 3.44
CA TYR A 107 -16.50 2.02 3.93
C TYR A 107 -16.36 1.84 5.43
N TYR A 108 -17.37 1.23 6.06
CA TYR A 108 -17.36 0.92 7.48
C TYR A 108 -16.15 0.08 7.86
N LYS A 109 -15.49 0.44 8.96
CA LYS A 109 -14.29 -0.22 9.50
C LYS A 109 -14.52 -1.69 9.88
N THR A 110 -15.78 -2.12 10.00
CA THR A 110 -16.18 -3.50 10.25
C THR A 110 -16.21 -4.37 8.99
N ASN A 111 -16.15 -3.78 7.79
CA ASN A 111 -16.10 -4.54 6.54
C ASN A 111 -14.73 -5.19 6.33
N ALA A 112 -14.70 -6.30 5.60
CA ALA A 112 -13.47 -7.00 5.24
C ALA A 112 -12.93 -6.52 3.89
N TYR A 113 -11.66 -6.11 3.84
CA TYR A 113 -10.91 -5.81 2.61
C TYR A 113 -9.46 -6.23 2.79
N GLN A 114 -8.72 -6.32 1.69
CA GLN A 114 -7.31 -6.72 1.70
C GLN A 114 -6.46 -5.74 2.51
N VAL A 115 -5.35 -6.25 3.03
CA VAL A 115 -4.36 -5.49 3.81
C VAL A 115 -2.99 -5.67 3.19
N ARG A 116 -2.16 -4.64 3.27
CA ARG A 116 -0.75 -4.74 2.90
C ARG A 116 0.06 -3.86 3.82
N CYS A 117 0.98 -4.43 4.57
CA CYS A 117 1.81 -3.65 5.47
C CYS A 117 2.93 -2.93 4.73
N VAL A 118 3.35 -1.81 5.31
CA VAL A 118 4.48 -1.00 4.83
C VAL A 118 5.41 -0.69 5.99
N ARG A 119 6.68 -0.44 5.72
CA ARG A 119 7.67 0.02 6.70
C ARG A 119 8.49 1.18 6.16
N GLY A 120 9.22 1.86 7.05
CA GLY A 120 10.02 3.04 6.72
C GLY A 120 9.20 4.34 6.67
N MET A 121 9.82 5.42 6.21
CA MET A 121 9.20 6.74 6.04
C MET A 121 9.31 7.20 4.60
N ILE A 122 8.24 7.82 4.08
CA ILE A 122 8.28 8.43 2.75
C ILE A 122 9.43 9.44 2.68
N ASN A 123 10.33 9.26 1.71
CA ASN A 123 11.34 10.25 1.40
C ASN A 123 10.71 11.42 0.60
N SER A 124 10.26 12.44 1.32
CA SER A 124 9.60 13.63 0.74
C SER A 124 10.48 14.40 -0.25
N ARG A 125 11.81 14.28 -0.15
CA ARG A 125 12.76 14.91 -1.08
C ARG A 125 12.75 14.23 -2.45
N GLU A 126 12.58 12.91 -2.50
CA GLU A 126 12.51 12.16 -3.75
C GLU A 126 11.19 12.40 -4.48
N ILE A 127 10.05 12.40 -3.78
CA ILE A 127 8.73 12.72 -4.37
C ILE A 127 8.74 14.10 -5.05
N ALA A 128 9.35 15.10 -4.43
CA ALA A 128 9.47 16.45 -5.00
C ALA A 128 10.41 16.53 -6.22
N SER A 129 11.30 15.56 -6.39
CA SER A 129 12.20 15.46 -7.55
C SER A 129 11.51 14.79 -8.75
N ILE A 130 10.65 13.79 -8.50
CA ILE A 130 9.88 13.07 -9.53
C ILE A 130 8.80 13.98 -10.13
N ASN A 131 8.09 14.74 -9.30
CA ASN A 131 7.09 15.71 -9.78
C ASN A 131 7.68 16.83 -10.67
N ARG A 132 9.00 17.01 -10.67
CA ARG A 132 9.70 17.96 -11.55
C ARG A 132 10.09 17.38 -12.91
N ARG A 133 10.04 16.05 -13.09
CA ARG A 133 10.40 15.38 -14.37
C ARG A 133 9.20 15.11 -15.29
N ILE A 134 7.99 15.46 -14.86
CA ILE A 134 6.73 15.27 -15.60
C ILE A 134 6.19 16.61 -16.13
N LYS A 135 7.04 17.65 -16.22
CA LYS A 135 6.74 18.88 -16.96
C LYS A 135 7.56 18.95 -18.24
#